data_AF-A0A3D1ZCN2-F1
#
_entry.id   AF-A0A3D1ZCN2-F1
#
_cell.length_a   1.000
_cell.length_b   1.000
_cell.length_c   1.000
_cell.angle_alpha   90.00
_cell.angle_beta   90.00
_cell.angle_gamma   90.00
#
_symmetry.space_group_name_H-M   'P 1'
#
loop_
_entity.id
_entity.type
_entity.pdbx_description
1 polymer ?
#
loop_
_entity_poly.entity_id
_entity_poly.type
_entity_poly.pdbx_seq_one_letter_code
_entity_poly.pdbx_strand_id
1 'polypeptide(L)'
;MFITISILLLVGILASLFYFNITRERSHQYRYRLINQLRQLIYLTRQHRALTHSHLAAAVYSAQTLKQTNLSIIEILQNLKLSAGADTGPEIRVLYEKTQAVLLNWTEYNVAKNQLEHGRLIRQMMFLTDEVMIAWLIDTHHDDIAEEYHHRWQKILDTLESLTRFRISIQDIDTPIGQQRFRHHAVMLSRRMNQLSLICPLTMADNDQNGVIQTLKHWEQEDSVVETPERLYQLSLEVSYLIFNVYDQILSETCEEIYLPLEAINQNNWRYNKATSK
;
A
#
# COMPACT_ATOMS: atom_id res chain seq x y z
N MET A 1 -45.01 -12.10 40.77
CA MET A 1 -45.03 -10.97 39.81
C MET A 1 -43.71 -10.22 39.75
N PHE A 2 -43.14 -9.76 40.86
CA PHE A 2 -41.86 -9.02 40.81
C PHE A 2 -40.72 -9.88 40.23
N ILE A 3 -40.56 -11.12 40.72
CA ILE A 3 -39.53 -12.06 40.24
C ILE A 3 -39.68 -12.34 38.74
N THR A 4 -40.91 -12.57 38.26
CA THR A 4 -41.17 -12.83 36.83
C THR A 4 -40.87 -11.62 35.96
N ILE A 5 -41.19 -10.41 36.42
CA ILE A 5 -40.88 -9.16 35.71
C ILE A 5 -39.37 -8.93 35.68
N SER A 6 -38.66 -9.15 36.79
CA SER A 6 -37.20 -9.03 36.87
C SER A 6 -36.49 -10.03 35.95
N ILE A 7 -36.97 -11.27 35.87
CA ILE A 7 -36.42 -12.29 34.95
C ILE A 7 -36.63 -11.88 33.49
N LEU A 8 -37.83 -11.42 33.12
CA LEU A 8 -38.11 -10.97 31.75
C LEU A 8 -37.23 -9.77 31.36
N LEU A 9 -37.01 -8.83 32.28
CA LEU A 9 -36.15 -7.67 32.06
C LEU A 9 -34.69 -8.11 31.87
N LEU A 10 -34.19 -9.03 32.70
CA LEU A 10 -32.84 -9.59 32.57
C LEU A 10 -32.65 -10.31 31.22
N VAL A 11 -33.61 -11.14 30.81
CA VAL A 11 -33.57 -11.82 29.51
C VAL A 11 -33.58 -10.80 28.37
N GLY A 12 -34.39 -9.73 28.48
CA GLY A 12 -34.41 -8.64 27.51
C GLY A 12 -33.05 -7.93 27.38
N ILE A 13 -32.39 -7.62 28.50
CA ILE A 13 -31.05 -7.02 28.51
C ILE A 13 -30.04 -7.98 27.87
N LEU A 14 -30.03 -9.25 28.25
CA LEU A 14 -29.10 -10.25 27.70
C LEU A 14 -29.30 -10.44 26.19
N ALA A 15 -30.55 -10.55 25.73
CA ALA A 15 -30.87 -10.67 24.31
C ALA A 15 -30.41 -9.42 23.53
N SER A 16 -30.59 -8.23 24.10
CA SER A 16 -30.13 -6.98 23.50
C SER A 16 -28.60 -6.93 23.42
N LEU A 17 -27.89 -7.22 24.50
CA LEU A 17 -26.42 -7.28 24.53
C LEU A 17 -25.88 -8.30 23.52
N PHE A 18 -26.50 -9.47 23.42
CA PHE A 18 -26.11 -10.50 22.47
C PHE A 18 -26.32 -10.05 21.02
N TYR A 19 -27.46 -9.42 20.72
CA TYR A 19 -27.74 -8.86 19.40
C TYR A 19 -26.75 -7.75 19.01
N PHE A 20 -26.45 -6.83 19.93
CA PHE A 20 -25.46 -5.77 19.71
C PHE A 20 -24.06 -6.35 19.48
N ASN A 21 -23.66 -7.37 20.25
CA ASN A 21 -22.38 -8.02 20.08
C ASN A 21 -22.25 -8.68 18.69
N ILE A 22 -23.25 -9.43 18.24
CA ILE A 22 -23.25 -10.04 16.89
C ILE A 22 -23.14 -8.97 15.80
N THR A 23 -23.88 -7.87 15.93
CA THR A 23 -23.88 -6.79 14.94
C THR A 23 -22.50 -6.14 14.88
N ARG A 24 -21.89 -5.85 16.04
CA ARG A 24 -20.55 -5.29 16.14
C ARG A 24 -19.50 -6.24 15.55
N GLU A 25 -19.54 -7.51 15.90
CA GLU A 25 -18.60 -8.53 15.39
C GLU A 25 -18.67 -8.66 13.87
N ARG A 26 -19.88 -8.65 13.28
CA ARG A 26 -20.04 -8.65 11.81
C ARG A 26 -19.41 -7.42 11.15
N SER A 27 -19.54 -6.25 11.78
CA SER A 27 -18.92 -5.01 11.30
C SER A 27 -17.38 -5.11 11.33
N HIS A 28 -16.81 -5.60 12.43
CA HIS A 28 -15.36 -5.83 12.52
C HIS A 28 -14.87 -6.81 11.46
N GLN A 29 -15.53 -7.98 11.32
CA GLN A 29 -15.17 -8.98 10.32
C GLN A 29 -15.22 -8.43 8.89
N TYR A 30 -16.24 -7.62 8.59
CA TYR A 30 -16.37 -6.98 7.29
C TYR A 30 -15.18 -6.06 7.00
N ARG A 31 -14.87 -5.13 7.91
CA ARG A 31 -13.77 -4.17 7.75
C ARG A 31 -12.41 -4.84 7.70
N TYR A 32 -12.17 -5.78 8.61
CA TYR A 32 -10.98 -6.62 8.63
C TYR A 32 -10.74 -7.32 7.29
N ARG A 33 -11.78 -7.95 6.72
CA ARG A 33 -11.69 -8.62 5.42
C ARG A 33 -11.41 -7.64 4.30
N LEU A 34 -12.09 -6.49 4.30
CA LEU A 34 -11.90 -5.44 3.29
C LEU A 34 -10.45 -4.93 3.28
N ILE A 35 -9.88 -4.65 4.45
CA ILE A 35 -8.48 -4.20 4.59
C ILE A 35 -7.50 -5.26 4.10
N ASN A 36 -7.69 -6.53 4.46
CA ASN A 36 -6.84 -7.63 3.97
C ASN A 36 -6.88 -7.74 2.44
N GLN A 37 -8.07 -7.63 1.84
CA GLN A 37 -8.22 -7.67 0.39
C GLN A 37 -7.57 -6.46 -0.30
N LEU A 38 -7.72 -5.25 0.25
CA LEU A 38 -7.08 -4.04 -0.29
C LEU A 38 -5.56 -4.09 -0.17
N ARG A 39 -5.01 -4.56 0.96
CA ARG A 39 -3.56 -4.81 1.13
C ARG A 39 -3.03 -5.78 0.08
N GLN A 40 -3.69 -6.92 -0.09
CA GLN A 40 -3.28 -7.92 -1.07
C GLN A 40 -3.38 -7.37 -2.51
N LEU A 41 -4.39 -6.55 -2.80
CA LEU A 41 -4.55 -5.89 -4.09
C LEU A 41 -3.43 -4.87 -4.34
N ILE A 42 -3.04 -4.07 -3.34
CA ILE A 42 -1.89 -3.15 -3.43
C ILE A 42 -0.61 -3.94 -3.76
N TYR A 43 -0.36 -5.03 -3.04
CA TYR A 43 0.81 -5.89 -3.28
C TYR A 43 0.83 -6.44 -4.71
N LEU A 44 -0.27 -7.06 -5.16
CA LEU A 44 -0.34 -7.63 -6.51
C LEU A 44 -0.25 -6.56 -7.60
N THR A 45 -0.84 -5.39 -7.40
CA THR A 45 -0.75 -4.27 -8.35
C THR A 45 0.68 -3.74 -8.47
N ARG A 46 1.44 -3.72 -7.36
CA ARG A 46 2.87 -3.39 -7.38
C ARG A 46 3.69 -4.46 -8.11
N GLN A 47 3.36 -5.74 -7.90
CA GLN A 47 3.99 -6.85 -8.63
C GLN A 47 3.70 -6.76 -10.13
N HIS A 48 2.45 -6.50 -10.51
CA HIS A 48 2.03 -6.30 -11.88
C HIS A 48 2.81 -5.16 -12.53
N ARG A 49 2.91 -4.00 -11.85
CA ARG A 49 3.71 -2.85 -12.29
C ARG A 49 5.17 -3.23 -12.58
N ALA A 50 5.79 -4.02 -11.70
CA ALA A 50 7.17 -4.44 -11.88
C ALA A 50 7.33 -5.36 -13.11
N LEU A 51 6.43 -6.34 -13.27
CA LEU A 51 6.46 -7.28 -14.40
C LEU A 51 6.20 -6.59 -15.74
N THR A 52 5.21 -5.70 -15.81
CA THR A 52 4.92 -4.94 -17.04
C THR A 52 6.02 -3.93 -17.35
N HIS A 53 6.65 -3.33 -16.32
CA HIS A 53 7.82 -2.50 -16.51
C HIS A 53 8.99 -3.28 -17.11
N SER A 54 9.30 -4.47 -16.57
CA SER A 54 10.35 -5.33 -17.14
C SER A 54 10.06 -5.69 -18.59
N HIS A 55 8.83 -6.03 -18.93
CA HIS A 55 8.43 -6.28 -20.32
C HIS A 55 8.67 -5.06 -21.23
N LEU A 56 8.16 -3.89 -20.84
CA LEU A 56 8.24 -2.66 -21.63
C LEU A 56 9.68 -2.11 -21.75
N ALA A 57 10.54 -2.41 -20.77
CA ALA A 57 11.96 -2.07 -20.77
C ALA A 57 12.83 -3.13 -21.48
N ALA A 58 12.22 -4.11 -22.15
CA ALA A 58 12.90 -5.24 -22.79
C ALA A 58 13.83 -6.05 -21.84
N ALA A 59 13.53 -6.04 -20.54
CA ALA A 59 14.21 -6.83 -19.53
C ALA A 59 13.57 -8.21 -19.36
N VAL A 60 14.29 -9.13 -18.72
CA VAL A 60 13.78 -10.47 -18.42
C VAL A 60 12.54 -10.38 -17.54
N TYR A 61 11.44 -11.00 -17.97
CA TYR A 61 10.19 -11.09 -17.22
C TYR A 61 9.55 -12.47 -17.41
N SER A 62 8.67 -12.85 -16.48
CA SER A 62 7.90 -14.09 -16.57
C SER A 62 6.48 -13.80 -17.01
N ALA A 63 6.14 -14.16 -18.26
CA ALA A 63 4.78 -14.06 -18.78
C ALA A 63 3.80 -14.92 -17.97
N GLN A 64 4.24 -16.07 -17.46
CA GLN A 64 3.43 -16.92 -16.60
C GLN A 64 3.12 -16.25 -15.26
N THR A 65 4.11 -15.61 -14.63
CA THR A 65 3.87 -14.84 -13.40
C THR A 65 2.94 -13.68 -13.65
N LEU A 66 3.12 -12.95 -14.75
CA LEU A 66 2.24 -11.83 -15.12
C LEU A 66 0.78 -12.30 -15.28
N LYS A 67 0.56 -13.41 -15.98
CA LYS A 67 -0.76 -14.01 -16.13
C LYS A 67 -1.37 -14.40 -14.77
N GLN A 68 -0.58 -15.04 -13.89
CA GLN A 68 -1.05 -15.43 -12.57
C GLN A 68 -1.39 -14.22 -11.70
N THR A 69 -0.54 -13.19 -11.71
CA THR A 69 -0.79 -11.92 -11.01
C THR A 69 -2.08 -11.27 -11.53
N ASN A 70 -2.33 -11.26 -12.84
CA ASN A 70 -3.58 -10.75 -13.41
C ASN A 70 -4.81 -11.49 -12.90
N LEU A 71 -4.77 -12.83 -12.89
CA LEU A 71 -5.87 -13.64 -12.39
C LEU A 71 -6.14 -13.35 -10.91
N SER A 72 -5.10 -13.29 -10.08
CA SER A 72 -5.25 -12.98 -8.66
C SER A 72 -5.77 -11.57 -8.40
N ILE A 73 -5.37 -10.56 -9.21
CA ILE A 73 -5.95 -9.21 -9.11
C ILE A 73 -7.45 -9.24 -9.42
N ILE A 74 -7.83 -9.89 -10.52
CA ILE A 74 -9.24 -9.98 -10.94
C ILE A 74 -10.09 -10.69 -9.90
N GLU A 75 -9.60 -11.78 -9.32
CA GLU A 75 -10.28 -12.53 -8.27
C GLU A 75 -10.55 -11.65 -7.03
N ILE A 76 -9.55 -10.91 -6.56
CA ILE A 76 -9.73 -10.00 -5.42
C ILE A 76 -10.72 -8.88 -5.75
N LEU A 77 -10.64 -8.30 -6.94
CA LEU A 77 -11.57 -7.26 -7.38
C LEU A 77 -13.02 -7.77 -7.45
N GLN A 78 -13.22 -9.00 -7.93
CA GLN A 78 -14.54 -9.64 -7.94
C GLN A 78 -15.05 -9.86 -6.52
N ASN A 79 -14.19 -10.37 -5.63
CA ASN A 79 -14.54 -10.58 -4.23
C ASN A 79 -14.91 -9.26 -3.53
N LEU A 80 -14.11 -8.21 -3.72
CA LEU A 80 -14.38 -6.87 -3.20
C LEU A 80 -15.72 -6.34 -3.68
N LYS A 81 -16.03 -6.48 -4.98
CA LYS A 81 -17.30 -6.05 -5.56
C LYS A 81 -18.50 -6.82 -4.98
N LEU A 82 -18.34 -8.11 -4.71
CA LEU A 82 -19.39 -8.94 -4.12
C LEU A 82 -19.61 -8.65 -2.65
N SER A 83 -18.56 -8.29 -1.91
CA SER A 83 -18.64 -7.99 -0.48
C SER A 83 -18.93 -6.53 -0.17
N ALA A 84 -18.84 -5.62 -1.14
CA ALA A 84 -18.97 -4.19 -0.90
C ALA A 84 -20.32 -3.82 -0.24
N GLY A 85 -20.24 -3.14 0.90
CA GLY A 85 -21.40 -2.52 1.54
C GLY A 85 -21.91 -1.30 0.76
N ALA A 86 -23.03 -0.74 1.22
CA ALA A 86 -23.61 0.46 0.61
C ALA A 86 -22.62 1.64 0.57
N ASP A 87 -21.82 1.79 1.63
CA ASP A 87 -20.94 2.94 1.81
C ASP A 87 -19.63 2.85 1.00
N THR A 88 -19.19 1.66 0.62
CA THR A 88 -17.92 1.45 -0.12
C THR A 88 -18.14 0.95 -1.56
N GLY A 89 -19.39 0.67 -1.93
CA GLY A 89 -19.77 0.15 -3.24
C GLY A 89 -19.36 1.05 -4.42
N PRO A 90 -19.63 2.37 -4.36
CA PRO A 90 -19.23 3.30 -5.41
C PRO A 90 -17.71 3.31 -5.66
N GLU A 91 -16.91 3.39 -4.60
CA GLU A 91 -15.46 3.48 -4.63
C GLU A 91 -14.84 2.18 -5.15
N ILE A 92 -15.33 1.03 -4.67
CA ILE A 92 -14.90 -0.29 -5.14
C ILE A 92 -15.23 -0.48 -6.62
N ARG A 93 -16.38 0.00 -7.10
CA ARG A 93 -16.73 -0.05 -8.53
C ARG A 93 -15.76 0.79 -9.37
N VAL A 94 -15.46 2.02 -8.94
CA VAL A 94 -14.48 2.87 -9.63
C VAL A 94 -13.09 2.23 -9.65
N LEU A 95 -12.68 1.63 -8.51
CA LEU A 95 -11.42 0.92 -8.40
C LEU A 95 -11.36 -0.28 -9.36
N TYR A 96 -12.46 -1.04 -9.47
CA TYR A 96 -12.61 -2.17 -10.39
C TYR A 96 -12.40 -1.72 -11.84
N GLU A 97 -13.14 -0.70 -12.29
CA GLU A 97 -13.08 -0.20 -13.67
C GLU A 97 -11.68 0.32 -14.03
N LYS A 98 -11.08 1.11 -13.14
CA LYS A 98 -9.72 1.65 -13.35
C LYS A 98 -8.67 0.55 -13.34
N THR A 99 -8.77 -0.44 -12.46
CA THR A 99 -7.82 -1.56 -12.44
C THR A 99 -7.92 -2.37 -13.72
N GLN A 100 -9.14 -2.70 -14.17
CA GLN A 100 -9.33 -3.41 -15.42
C GLN A 100 -8.76 -2.64 -16.62
N ALA A 101 -8.95 -1.32 -16.67
CA ALA A 101 -8.38 -0.50 -17.73
C ALA A 101 -6.85 -0.60 -17.79
N VAL A 102 -6.17 -0.62 -16.65
CA VAL A 102 -4.70 -0.80 -16.61
C VAL A 102 -4.31 -2.22 -17.02
N LEU A 103 -4.99 -3.25 -16.51
CA LEU A 103 -4.69 -4.65 -16.85
C LEU A 103 -4.88 -4.99 -18.33
N LEU A 104 -5.81 -4.31 -19.01
CA LEU A 104 -6.10 -4.54 -20.43
C LEU A 104 -5.20 -3.74 -21.37
N ASN A 105 -4.85 -2.50 -21.01
CA ASN A 105 -4.23 -1.55 -21.93
C ASN A 105 -2.73 -1.35 -21.71
N TRP A 106 -2.11 -1.98 -20.69
CA TRP A 106 -0.71 -1.71 -20.35
C TRP A 106 0.29 -2.00 -21.48
N THR A 107 -0.04 -2.91 -22.41
CA THR A 107 0.81 -3.22 -23.57
C THR A 107 0.93 -2.04 -24.55
N GLU A 108 -0.01 -1.10 -24.52
CA GLU A 108 0.02 0.12 -25.35
C GLU A 108 0.76 1.28 -24.66
N TYR A 109 1.23 1.07 -23.43
CA TYR A 109 1.89 2.12 -22.67
C TYR A 109 3.39 2.13 -22.95
N ASN A 110 3.98 3.32 -22.94
CA ASN A 110 5.42 3.43 -22.72
C ASN A 110 5.74 3.23 -21.23
N VAL A 111 7.04 3.06 -20.92
CA VAL A 111 7.53 2.84 -19.55
C VAL A 111 7.02 3.90 -18.56
N ALA A 112 7.06 5.18 -18.94
CA ALA A 112 6.66 6.29 -18.08
C ALA A 112 5.15 6.27 -17.78
N LYS A 113 4.31 6.08 -18.81
CA LYS A 113 2.86 5.95 -18.67
C LYS A 113 2.48 4.74 -17.83
N ASN A 114 3.15 3.60 -18.03
CA ASN A 114 2.94 2.41 -17.22
C ASN A 114 3.19 2.66 -15.73
N GLN A 115 4.29 3.33 -15.38
CA GLN A 115 4.59 3.70 -14.00
C GLN A 115 3.57 4.68 -13.42
N LEU A 116 3.12 5.66 -14.22
CA LEU A 116 2.15 6.66 -13.82
C LEU A 116 0.77 6.05 -13.51
N GLU A 117 0.21 5.27 -14.44
CA GLU A 117 -1.13 4.68 -14.30
C GLU A 117 -1.18 3.69 -13.12
N HIS A 118 -0.18 2.83 -12.99
CA HIS A 118 -0.08 1.95 -11.82
C HIS A 118 0.11 2.73 -10.52
N GLY A 119 0.95 3.77 -10.53
CA GLY A 119 1.15 4.63 -9.35
C GLY A 119 -0.13 5.33 -8.91
N ARG A 120 -0.94 5.82 -9.86
CA ARG A 120 -2.26 6.40 -9.59
C ARG A 120 -3.20 5.37 -8.98
N LEU A 121 -3.22 4.17 -9.53
CA LEU A 121 -4.07 3.09 -9.08
C LEU A 121 -3.72 2.63 -7.65
N ILE A 122 -2.43 2.42 -7.37
CA ILE A 122 -1.97 2.03 -6.04
C ILE A 122 -2.33 3.10 -5.00
N ARG A 123 -2.16 4.39 -5.30
CA ARG A 123 -2.57 5.46 -4.38
C ARG A 123 -4.07 5.44 -4.10
N GLN A 124 -4.91 5.19 -5.12
CA GLN A 124 -6.36 5.05 -4.91
C GLN A 124 -6.71 3.89 -3.98
N MET A 125 -6.03 2.76 -4.11
CA MET A 125 -6.22 1.63 -3.18
C MET A 125 -5.81 1.99 -1.75
N MET A 126 -4.71 2.74 -1.57
CA MET A 126 -4.28 3.21 -0.25
C MET A 126 -5.29 4.19 0.36
N PHE A 127 -5.79 5.15 -0.42
CA PHE A 127 -6.82 6.09 0.07
C PHE A 127 -8.11 5.36 0.49
N LEU A 128 -8.57 4.38 -0.29
CA LEU A 128 -9.74 3.59 0.11
C LEU A 128 -9.46 2.76 1.38
N THR A 129 -8.24 2.25 1.54
CA THR A 129 -7.85 1.53 2.77
C THR A 129 -7.87 2.49 3.97
N ASP A 130 -7.35 3.70 3.79
CA ASP A 130 -7.32 4.75 4.80
C ASP A 130 -8.72 5.18 5.25
N GLU A 131 -9.61 5.44 4.30
CA GLU A 131 -11.02 5.77 4.57
C GLU A 131 -11.71 4.67 5.38
N VAL A 132 -11.49 3.39 5.01
CA VAL A 132 -12.03 2.24 5.75
C VAL A 132 -11.42 2.15 7.16
N MET A 133 -10.11 2.37 7.31
CA MET A 133 -9.43 2.34 8.62
C MET A 133 -9.92 3.43 9.55
N ILE A 134 -9.98 4.69 9.08
CA ILE A 134 -10.45 5.83 9.88
C ILE A 134 -11.91 5.63 10.30
N ALA A 135 -12.78 5.23 9.37
CA ALA A 135 -14.16 4.92 9.70
C ALA A 135 -14.26 3.78 10.73
N TRP A 136 -13.34 2.80 10.67
CA TRP A 136 -13.29 1.73 11.67
C TRP A 136 -12.92 2.22 13.06
N LEU A 137 -11.87 3.03 13.15
CA LEU A 137 -11.35 3.56 14.41
C LEU A 137 -12.38 4.47 15.10
N ILE A 138 -13.04 5.34 14.33
CA ILE A 138 -14.08 6.24 14.83
C ILE A 138 -15.28 5.44 15.38
N ASP A 139 -15.79 4.48 14.61
CA ASP A 139 -16.96 3.69 15.02
C ASP A 139 -16.70 2.76 16.21
N THR A 140 -15.44 2.42 16.45
CA THR A 140 -15.02 1.59 17.58
C THR A 140 -14.56 2.43 18.77
N HIS A 141 -14.66 3.76 18.67
CA HIS A 141 -14.30 4.74 19.71
C HIS A 141 -12.83 4.66 20.13
N HIS A 142 -11.93 4.41 19.17
CA HIS A 142 -10.48 4.43 19.38
C HIS A 142 -9.87 5.74 18.87
N ASP A 143 -10.32 6.88 19.44
CA ASP A 143 -9.95 8.22 18.95
C ASP A 143 -8.44 8.49 19.03
N ASP A 144 -7.79 8.06 20.12
CA ASP A 144 -6.33 8.20 20.29
C ASP A 144 -5.55 7.42 19.21
N ILE A 145 -5.98 6.19 18.92
CA ILE A 145 -5.39 5.35 17.86
C ILE A 145 -5.67 5.98 16.49
N ALA A 146 -6.85 6.57 16.28
CA ALA A 146 -7.20 7.27 15.04
C ALA A 146 -6.27 8.46 14.78
N GLU A 147 -6.00 9.28 15.79
CA GLU A 147 -5.07 10.41 15.69
C GLU A 147 -3.65 9.94 15.35
N GLU A 148 -3.16 8.92 16.06
CA GLU A 148 -1.84 8.36 15.82
C GLU A 148 -1.73 7.74 14.42
N TYR A 149 -2.69 6.92 14.03
CA TYR A 149 -2.76 6.32 12.69
C TYR A 149 -2.77 7.40 11.61
N HIS A 150 -3.60 8.44 11.75
CA HIS A 150 -3.67 9.54 10.78
C HIS A 150 -2.34 10.30 10.68
N HIS A 151 -1.66 10.55 11.81
CA HIS A 151 -0.35 11.18 11.83
C HIS A 151 0.71 10.33 11.10
N ARG A 152 0.72 9.01 11.33
CA ARG A 152 1.61 8.06 10.65
C ARG A 152 1.30 7.97 9.15
N TRP A 153 0.02 7.93 8.77
CA TRP A 153 -0.45 7.95 7.39
C TRP A 153 0.00 9.20 6.63
N GLN A 154 -0.12 10.39 7.23
CA GLN A 154 0.33 11.63 6.60
C GLN A 154 1.83 11.60 6.28
N LYS A 155 2.66 10.99 7.14
CA LYS A 155 4.09 10.80 6.86
C LYS A 155 4.34 9.87 5.68
N ILE A 156 3.51 8.83 5.49
CA ILE A 156 3.57 7.97 4.30
C ILE A 156 3.25 8.77 3.04
N LEU A 157 2.19 9.58 3.04
CA LEU A 157 1.80 10.43 1.91
C LEU A 157 2.89 11.45 1.55
N ASP A 158 3.42 12.17 2.53
CA ASP A 158 4.52 13.14 2.35
C ASP A 158 5.76 12.47 1.71
N THR A 159 6.04 11.23 2.11
CA THR A 159 7.18 10.46 1.59
C THR A 159 6.91 10.00 0.15
N LEU A 160 5.68 9.54 -0.17
CA LEU A 160 5.28 9.18 -1.53
C LEU A 160 5.28 10.39 -2.48
N GLU A 161 4.91 11.57 -2.00
CA GLU A 161 5.02 12.81 -2.77
C GLU A 161 6.48 13.16 -3.04
N SER A 162 7.33 13.07 -2.02
CA SER A 162 8.78 13.30 -2.18
C SER A 162 9.40 12.31 -3.17
N LEU A 163 8.99 11.04 -3.14
CA LEU A 163 9.39 10.02 -4.12
C LEU A 163 8.91 10.36 -5.53
N THR A 164 7.71 10.94 -5.66
CA THR A 164 7.18 11.36 -6.96
C THR A 164 8.02 12.51 -7.53
N ARG A 165 8.36 13.51 -6.71
CA ARG A 165 9.24 14.63 -7.11
C ARG A 165 10.64 14.15 -7.49
N PHE A 166 11.20 13.22 -6.72
CA PHE A 166 12.46 12.54 -7.05
C PHE A 166 12.41 11.90 -8.43
N ARG A 167 11.37 11.10 -8.73
CA ARG A 167 11.23 10.46 -10.05
C ARG A 167 11.09 11.45 -11.20
N ILE A 168 10.35 12.54 -11.01
CA ILE A 168 10.22 13.59 -12.04
C ILE A 168 11.60 14.20 -12.33
N SER A 169 12.39 14.47 -11.29
CA SER A 169 13.71 15.10 -11.47
C SER A 169 14.75 14.25 -12.20
N ILE A 170 14.55 12.93 -12.30
CA ILE A 170 15.42 12.04 -13.10
C ILE A 170 15.39 12.40 -14.59
N GLN A 171 14.26 12.93 -15.10
CA GLN A 171 14.08 13.20 -16.53
C GLN A 171 15.03 14.28 -17.08
N ASP A 172 15.47 15.21 -16.24
CA ASP A 172 16.30 16.35 -16.66
C ASP A 172 17.75 16.25 -16.20
N ILE A 173 18.19 15.07 -15.75
CA ILE A 173 19.47 14.88 -15.05
C ILE A 173 20.70 15.18 -15.91
N ASP A 174 20.54 15.20 -17.23
CA ASP A 174 21.62 15.53 -18.16
C ASP A 174 21.95 17.03 -18.18
N THR A 175 21.13 17.87 -17.55
CA THR A 175 21.34 19.33 -17.47
C THR A 175 21.88 19.75 -16.10
N PRO A 176 22.76 20.76 -15.99
CA PRO A 176 23.28 21.23 -14.70
C PRO A 176 22.17 21.64 -13.72
N ILE A 177 21.13 22.31 -14.21
CA ILE A 177 19.98 22.72 -13.40
C ILE A 177 19.16 21.48 -12.96
N GLY A 178 18.99 20.50 -13.85
CA GLY A 178 18.31 19.25 -13.53
C GLY A 178 19.06 18.42 -12.48
N GLN A 179 20.40 18.36 -12.54
CA GLN A 179 21.20 17.72 -11.49
C GLN A 179 21.00 18.39 -10.14
N GLN A 180 21.00 19.73 -10.10
CA GLN A 180 20.74 20.46 -8.86
C GLN A 180 19.34 20.15 -8.30
N ARG A 181 18.30 20.13 -9.15
CA ARG A 181 16.94 19.75 -8.76
C ARG A 181 16.88 18.31 -8.24
N PHE A 182 17.53 17.38 -8.94
CA PHE A 182 17.61 15.99 -8.55
C PHE A 182 18.22 15.83 -7.15
N ARG A 183 19.38 16.44 -6.90
CA ARG A 183 20.04 16.38 -5.58
C ARG A 183 19.14 16.92 -4.48
N HIS A 184 18.49 18.06 -4.72
CA HIS A 184 17.53 18.62 -3.77
C HIS A 184 16.41 17.61 -3.42
N HIS A 185 15.81 16.97 -4.42
CA HIS A 185 14.76 15.97 -4.19
C HIS A 185 15.26 14.67 -3.57
N ALA A 186 16.49 14.25 -3.88
CA ALA A 186 17.13 13.09 -3.25
C ALA A 186 17.36 13.31 -1.75
N VAL A 187 17.88 14.49 -1.36
CA VAL A 187 18.07 14.87 0.04
C VAL A 187 16.73 14.97 0.77
N MET A 188 15.73 15.60 0.16
CA MET A 188 14.38 15.67 0.73
C MET A 188 13.79 14.27 0.96
N LEU A 189 13.94 13.38 -0.03
CA LEU A 189 13.48 11.99 0.10
C LEU A 189 14.23 11.24 1.19
N SER A 190 15.56 11.39 1.30
CA SER A 190 16.36 10.81 2.40
C SER A 190 15.84 11.27 3.77
N ARG A 191 15.55 12.57 3.93
CA ARG A 191 15.00 13.11 5.19
C ARG A 191 13.64 12.50 5.53
N ARG A 192 12.75 12.34 4.54
CA ARG A 192 11.45 11.68 4.74
C ARG A 192 11.58 10.19 5.06
N MET A 193 12.50 9.48 4.40
CA MET A 193 12.79 8.08 4.72
C MET A 193 13.34 7.92 6.15
N ASN A 194 14.20 8.84 6.61
CA ASN A 194 14.64 8.86 8.01
C ASN A 194 13.49 9.14 8.99
N GLN A 195 12.48 9.93 8.61
CA GLN A 195 11.29 10.08 9.44
C GLN A 195 10.52 8.76 9.56
N LEU A 196 10.39 7.99 8.46
CA LEU A 196 9.76 6.68 8.50
C LEU A 196 10.55 5.66 9.33
N SER A 197 11.89 5.71 9.31
CA SER A 197 12.71 4.83 10.16
C SER A 197 12.55 5.12 11.65
N LEU A 198 12.10 6.31 12.04
CA LEU A 198 11.75 6.62 13.43
C LEU A 198 10.38 6.06 13.83
N ILE A 199 9.47 5.84 12.86
CA ILE A 199 8.14 5.26 13.11
C ILE A 199 8.26 3.73 13.21
N CYS A 200 8.90 3.08 12.24
CA CYS A 200 9.05 1.63 12.18
C CYS A 200 10.53 1.24 12.03
N PRO A 201 11.34 1.36 13.09
CA PRO A 201 12.80 1.17 13.01
C PRO A 201 13.21 -0.24 12.61
N LEU A 202 12.56 -1.26 13.16
CA LEU A 202 12.86 -2.67 12.87
C LEU A 202 12.52 -3.01 11.41
N THR A 203 11.31 -2.65 10.97
CA THR A 203 10.90 -2.83 9.57
C THR A 203 11.87 -2.15 8.61
N MET A 204 12.38 -0.95 8.95
CA MET A 204 13.32 -0.26 8.09
C MET A 204 14.70 -0.93 8.09
N ALA A 205 15.22 -1.33 9.24
CA ALA A 205 16.50 -2.02 9.36
C ALA A 205 16.52 -3.36 8.61
N ASP A 206 15.45 -4.14 8.70
CA ASP A 206 15.36 -5.46 8.07
C ASP A 206 15.26 -5.40 6.54
N ASN A 207 14.69 -4.31 6.02
CA ASN A 207 14.37 -4.18 4.59
C ASN A 207 15.34 -3.26 3.84
N ASP A 208 16.04 -2.34 4.49
CA ASP A 208 17.04 -1.46 3.85
C ASP A 208 18.41 -2.17 3.65
N GLN A 209 18.38 -3.33 3.01
CA GLN A 209 19.58 -4.17 2.80
C GLN A 209 20.64 -3.50 1.89
N ASN A 210 20.20 -2.58 1.05
CA ASN A 210 21.05 -1.90 0.06
C ASN A 210 21.53 -0.52 0.53
N GLY A 211 21.15 -0.07 1.74
CA GLY A 211 21.50 1.28 2.21
C GLY A 211 20.90 2.39 1.34
N VAL A 212 19.63 2.26 0.97
CA VAL A 212 18.86 3.22 0.15
C VAL A 212 18.89 4.60 0.79
N ILE A 213 18.72 4.69 2.11
CA ILE A 213 18.72 5.97 2.83
C ILE A 213 20.08 6.65 2.74
N GLN A 214 21.16 5.87 2.88
CA GLN A 214 22.54 6.34 2.78
C GLN A 214 22.86 6.77 1.34
N THR A 215 22.45 5.98 0.36
CA THR A 215 22.59 6.29 -1.08
C THR A 215 21.91 7.61 -1.41
N LEU A 216 20.67 7.83 -0.97
CA LEU A 216 19.96 9.09 -1.18
C LEU A 216 20.65 10.29 -0.51
N LYS A 217 21.28 10.05 0.66
CA LYS A 217 21.99 11.09 1.42
C LYS A 217 23.34 11.45 0.78
N HIS A 218 23.96 10.53 0.04
CA HIS A 218 25.25 10.75 -0.60
C HIS A 218 25.27 12.01 -1.48
N TRP A 219 24.17 12.25 -2.21
CA TRP A 219 24.01 13.44 -3.06
C TRP A 219 23.85 14.76 -2.32
N GLU A 220 23.84 14.77 -0.99
CA GLU A 220 24.00 16.02 -0.21
C GLU A 220 25.43 16.58 -0.32
N GLN A 221 26.42 15.71 -0.56
CA GLN A 221 27.85 16.05 -0.55
C GLN A 221 28.49 16.09 -1.93
N GLU A 222 27.78 15.63 -2.97
CA GLU A 222 28.29 15.59 -4.35
C GLU A 222 27.86 16.80 -5.18
N ASP A 223 28.77 17.33 -5.99
CA ASP A 223 28.52 18.47 -6.89
C ASP A 223 27.91 18.06 -8.25
N SER A 224 28.07 16.79 -8.64
CA SER A 224 27.60 16.23 -9.91
C SER A 224 27.01 14.84 -9.71
N VAL A 225 25.95 14.52 -10.44
CA VAL A 225 25.34 13.17 -10.37
C VAL A 225 25.88 12.33 -11.52
N VAL A 226 26.66 11.29 -11.20
CA VAL A 226 27.25 10.37 -12.18
C VAL A 226 26.52 9.03 -12.13
N GLU A 227 25.20 9.06 -12.33
CA GLU A 227 24.34 7.87 -12.31
C GLU A 227 23.44 7.84 -13.53
N THR A 228 23.20 6.64 -14.06
CA THR A 228 22.30 6.50 -15.21
C THR A 228 20.84 6.66 -14.77
N PRO A 229 19.96 7.23 -15.61
CA PRO A 229 18.53 7.31 -15.31
C PRO A 229 17.91 5.96 -14.90
N GLU A 230 18.34 4.86 -15.53
CA GLU A 230 17.87 3.51 -15.23
C GLU A 230 18.20 3.11 -13.78
N ARG A 231 19.43 3.38 -13.30
CA ARG A 231 19.83 3.07 -11.93
C ARG A 231 19.05 3.90 -10.92
N LEU A 232 18.77 5.16 -11.24
CA LEU A 232 17.98 6.05 -10.38
C LEU A 232 16.51 5.65 -10.31
N TYR A 233 15.93 5.20 -11.43
CA TYR A 233 14.59 4.63 -11.42
C TYR A 233 14.54 3.34 -10.61
N GLN A 234 15.56 2.49 -10.70
CA GLN A 234 15.67 1.29 -9.87
C GLN A 234 15.74 1.64 -8.37
N LEU A 235 16.56 2.63 -7.98
CA LEU A 235 16.59 3.13 -6.61
C LEU A 235 15.20 3.64 -6.17
N SER A 236 14.48 4.34 -7.05
CA SER A 236 13.11 4.79 -6.76
C SER A 236 12.11 3.64 -6.54
N LEU A 237 12.36 2.45 -7.11
CA LEU A 237 11.55 1.25 -6.87
C LEU A 237 11.90 0.64 -5.51
N GLU A 238 13.18 0.62 -5.14
CA GLU A 238 13.65 0.21 -3.81
C GLU A 238 13.07 1.11 -2.71
N VAL A 239 13.13 2.43 -2.89
CA VAL A 239 12.48 3.39 -1.97
C VAL A 239 10.97 3.13 -1.88
N SER A 240 10.30 2.94 -3.01
CA SER A 240 8.88 2.61 -3.03
C SER A 240 8.61 1.36 -2.21
N TYR A 241 9.45 0.32 -2.33
CA TYR A 241 9.33 -0.91 -1.57
C TYR A 241 9.40 -0.69 -0.07
N LEU A 242 10.39 0.07 0.39
CA LEU A 242 10.53 0.44 1.80
C LEU A 242 9.32 1.20 2.35
N ILE A 243 8.82 2.20 1.62
CA ILE A 243 7.62 2.97 2.03
C ILE A 243 6.41 2.05 2.21
N PHE A 244 6.20 1.11 1.29
CA PHE A 244 5.06 0.19 1.36
C PHE A 244 5.18 -0.82 2.50
N ASN A 245 6.38 -1.25 2.88
CA ASN A 245 6.56 -2.13 4.04
C ASN A 245 6.26 -1.39 5.35
N VAL A 246 6.68 -0.12 5.47
CA VAL A 246 6.33 0.71 6.63
C VAL A 246 4.81 0.94 6.68
N TYR A 247 4.17 1.23 5.55
CA TYR A 247 2.72 1.36 5.46
C TYR A 247 2.00 0.07 5.89
N ASP A 248 2.45 -1.09 5.42
CA ASP A 248 1.87 -2.39 5.80
C ASP A 248 2.01 -2.66 7.30
N GLN A 249 3.17 -2.31 7.87
CA GLN A 249 3.43 -2.43 9.30
C GLN A 249 2.48 -1.55 10.12
N ILE A 250 2.30 -0.28 9.73
CA ILE A 250 1.36 0.63 10.39
C ILE A 250 -0.05 0.04 10.40
N LEU A 251 -0.53 -0.46 9.25
CA LEU A 251 -1.84 -1.11 9.18
C LEU A 251 -1.92 -2.35 10.08
N SER A 252 -0.86 -3.15 10.12
CA SER A 252 -0.82 -4.37 10.92
C SER A 252 -0.92 -4.06 12.41
N GLU A 253 -0.11 -3.11 12.89
CA GLU A 253 -0.12 -2.66 14.30
C GLU A 253 -1.49 -2.11 14.68
N THR A 254 -2.04 -1.20 13.87
CA THR A 254 -3.34 -0.59 14.15
C THR A 254 -4.48 -1.62 14.16
N CYS A 255 -4.47 -2.60 13.23
CA CYS A 255 -5.51 -3.63 13.20
C CYS A 255 -5.40 -4.62 14.36
N GLU A 256 -4.17 -4.97 14.78
CA GLU A 256 -3.94 -5.85 15.92
C GLU A 256 -4.42 -5.23 17.23
N GLU A 257 -4.29 -3.91 17.37
CA GLU A 257 -4.74 -3.17 18.55
C GLU A 257 -6.27 -3.15 18.70
N ILE A 258 -7.01 -3.07 17.59
CA ILE A 258 -8.47 -2.88 17.62
C ILE A 258 -9.29 -4.15 17.34
N TYR A 259 -8.69 -5.21 16.79
CA TYR A 259 -9.43 -6.42 16.44
C TYR A 259 -8.59 -7.70 16.38
N LEU A 260 -7.85 -7.91 15.28
CA LEU A 260 -7.09 -9.13 14.99
C LEU A 260 -5.85 -8.78 14.15
N PRO A 261 -4.75 -9.51 14.31
CA PRO A 261 -3.57 -9.33 13.47
C PRO A 261 -3.93 -9.62 12.01
N LEU A 262 -3.45 -8.79 11.11
CA LEU A 262 -3.72 -8.93 9.68
C LEU A 262 -3.13 -10.23 9.11
N GLU A 263 -3.76 -10.75 8.05
CA GLU A 263 -3.27 -11.94 7.39
C GLU A 263 -1.92 -11.66 6.70
N ALA A 264 -1.06 -12.68 6.71
CA ALA A 264 0.18 -12.64 5.95
C ALA A 264 -0.15 -12.49 4.45
N ILE A 265 0.50 -11.53 3.80
CA ILE A 265 0.36 -11.35 2.35
C ILE A 265 0.75 -12.66 1.67
N ASN A 266 -0.13 -13.20 0.84
CA ASN A 266 0.09 -14.48 0.19
C ASN A 266 1.18 -14.33 -0.89
N GLN A 267 2.41 -14.58 -0.48
CA GLN A 267 3.62 -14.51 -1.30
C GLN A 267 3.83 -15.72 -2.22
N ASN A 268 2.95 -16.73 -2.17
CA ASN A 268 3.16 -18.03 -2.83
C ASN A 268 3.31 -17.95 -4.36
N ASN A 269 2.95 -16.83 -5.00
CA ASN A 269 3.18 -16.61 -6.43
C ASN A 269 4.61 -16.14 -6.79
N TRP A 270 5.47 -15.77 -5.84
CA TRP A 270 6.82 -15.25 -6.13
C TRP A 270 7.95 -16.27 -5.89
N ARG A 271 7.87 -17.10 -4.84
CA ARG A 271 8.97 -18.01 -4.46
C ARG A 271 9.21 -19.17 -5.42
N TYR A 272 8.23 -19.53 -6.25
CA TYR A 272 8.38 -20.62 -7.24
C TYR A 272 9.35 -20.29 -8.38
N ASN A 273 9.68 -19.01 -8.64
CA ASN A 273 10.51 -18.61 -9.78
C ASN A 273 11.94 -18.19 -9.42
N LYS A 274 12.30 -18.15 -8.13
CA LYS A 274 13.70 -17.98 -7.71
C LYS A 274 14.47 -19.30 -7.64
N ALA A 275 13.76 -20.43 -7.59
CA ALA A 275 14.34 -21.77 -7.53
C ALA A 275 14.64 -22.39 -8.91
N THR A 276 14.14 -21.78 -10.00
CA THR A 276 14.28 -22.29 -11.38
C THR A 276 15.22 -21.47 -12.25
N SER A 277 15.94 -20.48 -11.69
CA SER A 277 16.96 -19.69 -12.39
C SER A 277 18.39 -20.04 -11.96
N LYS A 278 18.66 -21.32 -11.66
CA LYS A 278 20.02 -21.87 -11.58
C LYS A 278 20.26 -22.82 -12.75
#